data_AF-A0AA36J789-F1
#
_entry.id   AF-A0AA36J789-F1
#
_cell.length_a   1.000
_cell.length_b   1.000
_cell.length_c   1.000
_cell.angle_alpha   90.00
_cell.angle_beta   90.00
_cell.angle_gamma   90.00
#
_symmetry.space_group_name_H-M   'P 1'
#
loop_
_entity.id
_entity.type
_entity.pdbx_description
1 polymer ?
#
loop_
_entity_poly.entity_id
_entity_poly.type
_entity_poly.pdbx_seq_one_letter_code
_entity_poly.pdbx_strand_id
1 'polypeptide(L)'
;MISCENGLSPGDWATEELNARRFVACRMLWQLRNANKEAFREVGAPTDFAEFRIQCPADLTPSPVLKSVLRDELNHSTVVIGVDGMQGLPGFTDRSDAAGKDLPFYQVMQEVCRLVNQMEGPFVVACVAALQNVKSGLAGSPQARVFLELPRVTAVTRNKQPVLPGHRLKDLLIEDMGGHGRALECLLEALMEMPNAAATALVGAVMRQLRQKYPDAIQLEPEADLKELLRAAVSGRWISSRDTVGNLDPEKVELIRVKFKDGDPSQCLYRIDLPYIWLHLMLSLSKFSDDLQPWNLMDYHLFESEPTWQQWEEFNARFRVLRASAFEDGQVVDIADLHRGAVIQPDSLKSTKVINRHLQFAKSGHQLFSRSSCCGNPKARTNLPKGLGMHQCVVEMTNQSLTVTLTDKRVLVVNAAGAPAADAFLMLEEVGAGGNNHTISECLQCKKGESRLEVEIELDKACDKADILVLLLTTTKTVPHSGGQRLIFVSEAQYQEYFGFYAGRAFYQTRAAKP
;
A
#
# COMPACT_ATOMS: atom_id res chain seq x y z
N MET A 1 -15.24 -26.51 -11.17
CA MET A 1 -13.99 -25.78 -10.87
C MET A 1 -13.28 -26.55 -9.76
N ILE A 2 -12.15 -27.16 -10.07
CA ILE A 2 -11.28 -27.81 -9.09
C ILE A 2 -10.17 -26.78 -8.83
N SER A 3 -10.12 -26.22 -7.61
CA SER A 3 -9.08 -25.29 -7.18
C SER A 3 -8.12 -26.01 -6.25
N CYS A 4 -6.85 -25.65 -6.36
CA CYS A 4 -5.72 -26.55 -6.19
C CYS A 4 -4.58 -25.87 -5.40
N GLU A 5 -4.92 -25.09 -4.37
CA GLU A 5 -3.96 -24.33 -3.56
C GLU A 5 -3.79 -24.99 -2.19
N ASN A 6 -2.57 -25.27 -1.75
CA ASN A 6 -2.31 -25.62 -0.35
C ASN A 6 -1.09 -24.94 0.28
N GLY A 7 -0.30 -24.15 -0.46
CA GLY A 7 0.70 -23.23 0.11
C GLY A 7 1.85 -23.89 0.89
N LEU A 8 1.88 -25.21 0.96
CA LEU A 8 2.94 -25.97 1.61
C LEU A 8 4.11 -26.08 0.62
N SER A 9 5.26 -25.55 1.06
CA SER A 9 6.55 -25.79 0.43
C SER A 9 6.71 -27.28 0.12
N PRO A 10 7.35 -27.68 -0.99
CA PRO A 10 7.66 -29.07 -1.28
C PRO A 10 8.43 -29.80 -0.17
N GLY A 11 8.95 -29.09 0.85
CA GLY A 11 9.91 -29.67 1.79
C GLY A 11 11.14 -30.16 1.02
N ASP A 12 11.70 -31.30 1.42
CA ASP A 12 12.84 -31.93 0.75
C ASP A 12 12.47 -32.63 -0.58
N TRP A 13 11.24 -32.49 -1.08
CA TRP A 13 10.75 -33.19 -2.28
C TRP A 13 11.60 -32.92 -3.54
N ALA A 14 12.16 -31.72 -3.63
CA ALA A 14 13.07 -31.29 -4.67
C ALA A 14 14.31 -32.18 -4.85
N THR A 15 14.79 -32.81 -3.77
CA THR A 15 15.98 -33.65 -3.78
C THR A 15 15.65 -35.15 -3.87
N GLU A 16 14.39 -35.55 -3.64
CA GLU A 16 13.97 -36.96 -3.57
C GLU A 16 13.06 -37.45 -4.71
N GLU A 17 12.49 -36.57 -5.54
CA GLU A 17 11.65 -36.94 -6.69
C GLU A 17 12.08 -36.21 -7.96
N LEU A 18 12.82 -36.91 -8.81
CA LEU A 18 13.29 -36.37 -10.08
C LEU A 18 12.27 -36.57 -11.22
N ASN A 19 11.17 -37.31 -11.00
CA ASN A 19 10.17 -37.53 -12.05
C ASN A 19 9.07 -36.45 -12.03
N ALA A 20 9.17 -35.49 -12.96
CA ALA A 20 8.20 -34.41 -13.13
C ALA A 20 6.75 -34.88 -13.38
N ARG A 21 6.54 -36.00 -14.08
CA ARG A 21 5.19 -36.52 -14.36
C ARG A 21 4.52 -37.02 -13.08
N ARG A 22 5.28 -37.76 -12.28
CA ARG A 22 4.83 -38.23 -10.97
C ARG A 22 4.58 -37.05 -10.04
N PHE A 23 5.45 -36.04 -10.06
CA PHE A 23 5.29 -34.82 -9.28
C PHE A 23 3.93 -34.16 -9.52
N VAL A 24 3.63 -33.85 -10.79
CA VAL A 24 2.37 -33.19 -11.18
C VAL A 24 1.16 -34.07 -10.84
N ALA A 25 1.24 -35.38 -11.09
CA ALA A 25 0.15 -36.30 -10.79
C ALA A 25 -0.16 -36.42 -9.28
N CYS A 26 0.88 -36.48 -8.44
CA CYS A 26 0.72 -36.48 -6.98
C CYS A 26 0.07 -35.18 -6.48
N ARG A 27 0.45 -34.01 -7.03
CA ARG A 27 -0.21 -32.73 -6.72
C ARG A 27 -1.69 -32.78 -7.09
N MET A 28 -2.02 -33.23 -8.30
CA MET A 28 -3.40 -33.34 -8.77
C MET A 28 -4.24 -34.23 -7.85
N LEU A 29 -3.74 -35.41 -7.48
CA LEU A 29 -4.44 -36.30 -6.54
C LEU A 29 -4.63 -35.65 -5.16
N TRP A 30 -3.59 -35.02 -4.63
CA TRP A 30 -3.66 -34.37 -3.33
C TRP A 30 -4.73 -33.27 -3.28
N GLN A 31 -4.89 -32.52 -4.37
CA GLN A 31 -5.88 -31.45 -4.46
C GLN A 31 -7.32 -31.97 -4.47
N LEU A 32 -7.55 -33.18 -5.00
CA LEU A 32 -8.86 -33.84 -4.98
C LEU A 32 -9.28 -34.28 -3.57
N ARG A 33 -8.34 -34.34 -2.61
CA ARG A 33 -8.60 -34.81 -1.26
C ARG A 33 -9.68 -34.00 -0.55
N ASN A 34 -9.66 -32.68 -0.68
CA ASN A 34 -10.64 -31.83 0.01
C ASN A 34 -12.07 -32.07 -0.49
N ALA A 35 -12.23 -32.40 -1.77
CA ALA A 35 -13.51 -32.76 -2.36
C ALA A 35 -13.93 -34.21 -2.05
N ASN A 36 -12.98 -35.10 -1.71
CA ASN A 36 -13.20 -36.54 -1.54
C ASN A 36 -12.67 -37.05 -0.19
N LYS A 37 -12.87 -36.29 0.90
CA LYS A 37 -12.25 -36.58 2.21
C LYS A 37 -12.54 -37.98 2.72
N GLU A 38 -13.76 -38.48 2.51
CA GLU A 38 -14.17 -39.82 2.96
C GLU A 38 -13.44 -40.92 2.22
N ALA A 39 -13.38 -40.87 0.89
CA ALA A 39 -12.66 -41.84 0.07
C ALA A 39 -11.16 -41.89 0.43
N PHE A 40 -10.53 -40.73 0.63
CA PHE A 40 -9.12 -40.67 1.06
C PHE A 40 -8.92 -41.24 2.48
N ARG A 41 -9.87 -41.01 3.38
CA ARG A 41 -9.82 -41.58 4.74
C ARG A 41 -10.00 -43.10 4.73
N GLU A 42 -10.90 -43.62 3.90
CA GLU A 42 -11.18 -45.06 3.78
C GLU A 42 -9.97 -45.85 3.27
N VAL A 43 -9.21 -45.29 2.33
CA VAL A 43 -7.97 -45.92 1.83
C VAL A 43 -6.76 -45.67 2.73
N GLY A 44 -6.94 -45.01 3.88
CA GLY A 44 -5.86 -44.73 4.83
C GLY A 44 -4.85 -43.69 4.34
N ALA A 45 -5.25 -42.77 3.44
CA ALA A 45 -4.33 -41.78 2.87
C ALA A 45 -3.79 -40.83 3.97
N PRO A 46 -2.46 -40.68 4.09
CA PRO A 46 -1.81 -39.84 5.10
C PRO A 46 -2.30 -38.40 5.10
N THR A 47 -2.31 -37.73 6.25
CA THR A 47 -2.66 -36.30 6.39
C THR A 47 -1.54 -35.36 6.01
N ASP A 48 -0.31 -35.85 6.01
CA ASP A 48 0.86 -35.16 5.51
C ASP A 48 1.10 -35.47 4.01
N PHE A 49 1.55 -34.47 3.26
CA PHE A 49 1.73 -34.61 1.82
C PHE A 49 2.96 -35.48 1.47
N ALA A 50 4.04 -35.39 2.24
CA ALA A 50 5.25 -36.18 2.00
C ALA A 50 4.97 -37.67 2.24
N GLU A 51 4.26 -38.02 3.31
CA GLU A 51 3.81 -39.38 3.55
C GLU A 51 2.85 -39.89 2.46
N PHE A 52 1.89 -39.04 2.04
CA PHE A 52 0.95 -39.39 0.96
C PHE A 52 1.65 -39.72 -0.35
N ARG A 53 2.65 -38.91 -0.73
CA ARG A 53 3.47 -39.13 -1.92
C ARG A 53 4.15 -40.49 -1.92
N ILE A 54 4.71 -40.92 -0.78
CA ILE A 54 5.42 -42.21 -0.67
C ILE A 54 4.48 -43.38 -1.02
N GLN A 55 3.19 -43.25 -0.68
CA GLN A 55 2.18 -44.25 -0.98
C GLN A 55 1.65 -44.21 -2.43
N CYS A 56 1.91 -43.12 -3.17
CA CYS A 56 1.51 -43.03 -4.57
C CYS A 56 2.39 -43.95 -5.46
N PRO A 57 1.81 -44.59 -6.50
CA PRO A 57 2.57 -45.42 -7.44
C PRO A 57 3.76 -44.68 -8.06
N ALA A 58 4.86 -45.41 -8.29
CA ALA A 58 6.10 -44.86 -8.85
C ALA A 58 5.96 -44.44 -10.33
N ASP A 59 5.03 -45.06 -11.06
CA ASP A 59 4.72 -44.82 -12.46
C ASP A 59 3.49 -43.90 -12.66
N LEU A 60 2.99 -43.29 -11.58
CA LEU A 60 1.84 -42.40 -11.64
C LEU A 60 2.12 -41.23 -12.59
N THR A 61 1.18 -40.96 -13.49
CA THR A 61 1.22 -39.84 -14.43
C THR A 61 -0.08 -39.03 -14.37
N PRO A 62 -0.11 -37.80 -14.93
CA PRO A 62 -1.32 -36.97 -14.89
C PRO A 62 -2.52 -37.56 -15.65
N SER A 63 -2.29 -38.30 -16.75
CA SER A 63 -3.36 -38.78 -17.62
C SER A 63 -4.34 -39.75 -16.93
N PRO A 64 -3.89 -40.77 -16.17
CA PRO A 64 -4.78 -41.58 -15.33
C PRO A 64 -5.61 -40.76 -14.33
N VAL A 65 -5.02 -39.72 -13.73
CA VAL A 65 -5.72 -38.86 -12.76
C VAL A 65 -6.85 -38.11 -13.47
N LEU A 66 -6.57 -37.48 -14.61
CA LEU A 66 -7.57 -36.77 -15.42
C LEU A 66 -8.70 -37.69 -15.88
N LYS A 67 -8.35 -38.87 -16.42
CA LYS A 67 -9.35 -39.86 -16.86
C LYS A 67 -10.24 -40.33 -15.71
N SER A 68 -9.68 -40.52 -14.52
CA SER A 68 -10.44 -40.96 -13.35
C SER A 68 -11.44 -39.90 -12.87
N VAL A 69 -11.04 -38.62 -12.92
CA VAL A 69 -11.87 -37.50 -12.44
C VAL A 69 -12.95 -37.13 -13.45
N LEU A 70 -12.59 -37.01 -14.73
CA LEU A 70 -13.48 -36.49 -15.77
C LEU A 70 -14.27 -37.58 -16.50
N ARG A 71 -13.81 -38.83 -16.43
CA ARG A 71 -14.45 -39.99 -17.10
C ARG A 71 -14.73 -39.69 -18.57
N ASP A 72 -15.99 -39.77 -18.98
CA ASP A 72 -16.44 -39.58 -20.36
C ASP A 72 -16.53 -38.09 -20.79
N GLU A 73 -16.38 -37.15 -19.84
CA GLU A 73 -16.46 -35.70 -20.09
C GLU A 73 -15.11 -35.07 -20.44
N LEU A 74 -14.08 -35.88 -20.70
CA LEU A 74 -12.71 -35.43 -20.91
C LEU A 74 -12.62 -34.31 -21.97
N ASN A 75 -13.32 -34.47 -23.09
CA ASN A 75 -13.30 -33.52 -24.21
C ASN A 75 -14.18 -32.27 -24.03
N HIS A 76 -15.03 -32.24 -23.00
CA HIS A 76 -15.97 -31.15 -22.74
C HIS A 76 -15.66 -30.41 -21.43
N SER A 77 -14.58 -30.78 -20.76
CA SER A 77 -14.20 -30.24 -19.47
C SER A 77 -13.09 -29.21 -19.58
N THR A 78 -13.19 -28.18 -18.74
CA THR A 78 -12.08 -27.28 -18.42
C THR A 78 -11.47 -27.67 -17.08
N VAL A 79 -10.17 -27.93 -17.06
CA VAL A 79 -9.43 -28.28 -15.85
C VAL A 79 -8.50 -27.14 -15.48
N VAL A 80 -8.54 -26.72 -14.22
CA VAL A 80 -7.55 -25.81 -13.63
C VAL A 80 -6.60 -26.64 -12.79
N ILE A 81 -5.31 -26.64 -13.13
CA ILE A 81 -4.27 -27.36 -12.39
C ILE A 81 -3.47 -26.34 -11.58
N GLY A 82 -3.53 -26.41 -10.26
CA GLY A 82 -2.64 -25.65 -9.39
C GLY A 82 -1.32 -26.38 -9.19
N VAL A 83 -0.19 -25.70 -9.38
CA VAL A 83 1.13 -26.20 -9.00
C VAL A 83 1.79 -25.15 -8.13
N ASP A 84 1.83 -25.38 -6.83
CA ASP A 84 2.36 -24.46 -5.83
C ASP A 84 3.75 -24.89 -5.33
N GLY A 85 4.47 -23.93 -4.73
CA GLY A 85 5.75 -24.20 -4.07
C GLY A 85 6.93 -24.36 -5.04
N MET A 86 6.83 -23.85 -6.26
CA MET A 86 7.85 -24.05 -7.30
C MET A 86 9.25 -23.61 -6.89
N GLN A 87 9.37 -22.63 -5.99
CA GLN A 87 10.65 -22.16 -5.46
C GLN A 87 11.45 -23.24 -4.72
N GLY A 88 10.80 -24.33 -4.29
CA GLY A 88 11.48 -25.44 -3.65
C GLY A 88 12.24 -26.32 -4.63
N LEU A 89 11.88 -26.32 -5.93
CA LEU A 89 12.47 -27.24 -6.91
C LEU A 89 13.89 -26.83 -7.29
N PRO A 90 14.84 -27.78 -7.47
CA PRO A 90 16.18 -27.45 -7.91
C PRO A 90 16.11 -26.90 -9.34
N GLY A 91 16.94 -25.89 -9.61
CA GLY A 91 16.90 -25.14 -10.86
C GLY A 91 15.86 -24.03 -10.92
N PHE A 92 15.16 -23.71 -9.82
CA PHE A 92 14.23 -22.57 -9.79
C PHE A 92 14.92 -21.23 -10.07
N THR A 93 16.13 -21.02 -9.54
CA THR A 93 16.91 -19.78 -9.76
C THR A 93 17.80 -19.84 -11.00
N ASP A 94 18.00 -21.02 -11.55
CA ASP A 94 18.90 -21.25 -12.68
C ASP A 94 18.11 -20.99 -13.95
N ARG A 95 18.20 -19.76 -14.47
CA ARG A 95 17.62 -19.37 -15.77
C ARG A 95 17.94 -20.44 -16.82
N SER A 96 17.10 -20.64 -17.84
CA SER A 96 17.20 -21.73 -18.84
C SER A 96 18.43 -21.74 -19.77
N ASP A 97 19.63 -21.54 -19.24
CA ASP A 97 20.84 -22.02 -19.88
C ASP A 97 20.79 -23.56 -19.99
N ALA A 98 21.77 -24.13 -20.69
CA ALA A 98 21.79 -25.56 -20.94
C ALA A 98 21.84 -26.39 -19.64
N ALA A 99 22.34 -25.84 -18.54
CA ALA A 99 22.43 -26.51 -17.25
C ALA A 99 21.08 -26.55 -16.51
N GLY A 100 20.27 -25.48 -16.61
CA GLY A 100 18.98 -25.41 -15.91
C GLY A 100 17.88 -26.33 -16.48
N LYS A 101 17.93 -26.67 -17.79
CA LYS A 101 16.85 -27.42 -18.47
C LYS A 101 16.61 -28.82 -17.94
N ASP A 102 17.66 -29.47 -17.46
CA ASP A 102 17.61 -30.84 -16.95
C ASP A 102 17.29 -30.89 -15.44
N LEU A 103 17.13 -29.73 -14.80
CA LEU A 103 16.78 -29.65 -13.38
C LEU A 103 15.27 -29.81 -13.17
N PRO A 104 14.84 -30.33 -11.99
CA PRO A 104 13.45 -30.70 -11.76
C PRO A 104 12.44 -29.54 -11.93
N PHE A 105 12.82 -28.30 -11.63
CA PHE A 105 11.96 -27.13 -11.89
C PHE A 105 11.52 -27.06 -13.36
N TYR A 106 12.47 -27.16 -14.29
CA TYR A 106 12.18 -27.08 -15.72
C TYR A 106 11.44 -28.30 -16.24
N GLN A 107 11.77 -29.49 -15.74
CA GLN A 107 11.05 -30.71 -16.11
C GLN A 107 9.57 -30.65 -15.67
N VAL A 108 9.28 -30.13 -14.47
CA VAL A 108 7.90 -29.90 -14.00
C VAL A 108 7.19 -28.87 -14.88
N MET A 109 7.84 -27.74 -15.20
CA MET A 109 7.27 -26.73 -16.09
C MET A 109 7.01 -27.28 -17.51
N GLN A 110 7.89 -28.11 -18.05
CA GLN A 110 7.69 -28.77 -19.35
C GLN A 110 6.49 -29.71 -19.33
N GLU A 111 6.32 -30.49 -18.25
CA GLU A 111 5.16 -31.38 -18.10
C GLU A 111 3.86 -30.59 -17.96
N VAL A 112 3.85 -29.50 -17.20
CA VAL A 112 2.71 -28.58 -17.12
C VAL A 112 2.39 -28.01 -18.51
N CYS A 113 3.39 -27.52 -19.25
CA CYS A 113 3.22 -27.06 -20.62
C CYS A 113 2.70 -28.16 -21.55
N ARG A 114 3.14 -29.41 -21.40
CA ARG A 114 2.64 -30.56 -22.17
C ARG A 114 1.15 -30.75 -21.96
N LEU A 115 0.68 -30.61 -20.71
CA LEU A 115 -0.75 -30.70 -20.37
C LEU A 115 -1.55 -29.50 -20.89
N VAL A 116 -1.01 -28.28 -20.86
CA VAL A 116 -1.70 -27.08 -21.38
C VAL A 116 -1.80 -27.10 -22.91
N ASN A 117 -0.77 -27.60 -23.59
CA ASN A 117 -0.69 -27.60 -25.06
C ASN A 117 -1.27 -28.87 -25.71
N GLN A 118 -2.01 -29.70 -24.96
CA GLN A 118 -2.63 -30.89 -25.53
C GLN A 118 -3.74 -30.52 -26.52
N MET A 119 -3.78 -31.24 -27.65
CA MET A 119 -4.75 -30.98 -28.73
C MET A 119 -6.09 -31.67 -28.48
N GLU A 120 -6.08 -32.74 -27.70
CA GLU A 120 -7.28 -33.47 -27.26
C GLU A 120 -7.65 -33.01 -25.85
N GLY A 121 -8.93 -33.11 -25.48
CA GLY A 121 -9.37 -32.59 -24.18
C GLY A 121 -8.76 -33.32 -22.98
N PRO A 122 -8.85 -32.72 -21.78
CA PRO A 122 -9.58 -31.49 -21.46
C PRO A 122 -8.83 -30.21 -21.84
N PHE A 123 -9.55 -29.08 -21.92
CA PHE A 123 -8.90 -27.78 -21.97
C PHE A 123 -8.25 -27.50 -20.60
N VAL A 124 -6.93 -27.38 -20.55
CA VAL A 124 -6.18 -27.24 -19.29
C VAL A 124 -5.66 -25.81 -19.13
N VAL A 125 -5.96 -25.22 -17.97
CA VAL A 125 -5.35 -23.98 -17.48
C VAL A 125 -4.44 -24.33 -16.32
N ALA A 126 -3.16 -23.97 -16.40
CA ALA A 126 -2.21 -24.17 -15.32
C ALA A 126 -2.02 -22.89 -14.50
N CYS A 127 -2.22 -22.98 -13.19
CA CYS A 127 -1.94 -21.94 -12.21
C CYS A 127 -0.67 -22.33 -11.45
N VAL A 128 0.42 -21.64 -11.74
CA VAL A 128 1.72 -21.90 -11.10
C VAL A 128 1.96 -20.85 -10.03
N ALA A 129 2.23 -21.28 -8.79
CA ALA A 129 2.45 -20.40 -7.65
C ALA A 129 3.83 -20.63 -7.03
N ALA A 130 4.50 -19.53 -6.68
CA ALA A 130 5.74 -19.56 -5.91
C ALA A 130 5.75 -18.48 -4.83
N LEU A 131 6.60 -18.67 -3.83
CA LEU A 131 6.86 -17.64 -2.82
C LEU A 131 7.86 -16.58 -3.32
N GLN A 132 8.71 -16.92 -4.29
CA GLN A 132 9.72 -16.04 -4.88
C GLN A 132 9.37 -15.66 -6.32
N ASN A 133 10.06 -14.64 -6.84
CA ASN A 133 9.87 -14.16 -8.21
C ASN A 133 10.11 -15.23 -9.26
N VAL A 134 9.02 -15.71 -9.85
CA VAL A 134 9.04 -16.75 -10.87
C VAL A 134 9.71 -16.25 -12.18
N LYS A 135 9.82 -14.93 -12.41
CA LYS A 135 10.42 -14.40 -13.66
C LYS A 135 11.92 -14.60 -13.75
N SER A 136 12.65 -14.58 -12.63
CA SER A 136 14.09 -14.86 -12.65
C SER A 136 14.36 -16.29 -13.11
N GLY A 137 13.49 -17.21 -12.68
CA GLY A 137 13.57 -18.63 -12.99
C GLY A 137 13.04 -19.03 -14.36
N LEU A 138 12.04 -18.35 -14.95
CA LEU A 138 11.39 -18.80 -16.18
C LEU A 138 12.16 -18.47 -17.48
N ALA A 139 12.28 -19.47 -18.35
CA ALA A 139 12.69 -19.30 -19.75
C ALA A 139 11.74 -18.36 -20.52
N GLY A 140 12.18 -17.85 -21.67
CA GLY A 140 11.27 -17.33 -22.68
C GLY A 140 10.35 -18.44 -23.20
N SER A 141 9.05 -18.19 -23.27
CA SER A 141 8.11 -19.14 -23.88
C SER A 141 7.00 -18.40 -24.62
N PRO A 142 6.42 -19.01 -25.68
CA PRO A 142 5.37 -18.39 -26.48
C PRO A 142 4.00 -18.36 -25.77
N GLN A 143 3.85 -19.05 -24.63
CA GLN A 143 2.62 -19.08 -23.86
C GLN A 143 2.35 -17.71 -23.22
N ALA A 144 1.11 -17.24 -23.36
CA ALA A 144 0.64 -16.06 -22.64
C ALA A 144 0.73 -16.29 -21.13
N ARG A 145 1.33 -15.35 -20.41
CA ARG A 145 1.48 -15.39 -18.95
C ARG A 145 0.61 -14.29 -18.35
N VAL A 146 -0.30 -14.68 -17.48
CA VAL A 146 -1.14 -13.74 -16.72
C VAL A 146 -0.75 -13.87 -15.26
N PHE A 147 -0.31 -12.75 -14.66
CA PHE A 147 -0.07 -12.68 -13.23
C PHE A 147 -1.39 -12.38 -12.55
N LEU A 148 -1.80 -13.23 -11.61
CA LEU A 148 -3.04 -13.03 -10.88
C LEU A 148 -2.79 -12.03 -9.75
N GLU A 149 -3.67 -11.03 -9.66
CA GLU A 149 -3.70 -10.14 -8.50
C GLU A 149 -4.20 -10.92 -7.28
N LEU A 150 -3.48 -10.80 -6.17
CA LEU A 150 -3.93 -11.39 -4.91
C LEU A 150 -5.15 -10.62 -4.40
N PRO A 151 -6.27 -11.31 -4.09
CA PRO A 151 -7.45 -10.64 -3.57
C PRO A 151 -7.14 -10.00 -2.22
N ARG A 152 -7.76 -8.85 -1.96
CA ARG A 152 -7.68 -8.20 -0.65
C ARG A 152 -8.41 -9.04 0.38
N VAL A 153 -7.68 -9.45 1.42
CA VAL A 153 -8.26 -10.09 2.60
C VAL A 153 -8.99 -9.02 3.40
N THR A 154 -10.31 -9.12 3.47
CA THR A 154 -11.18 -8.19 4.22
C THR A 154 -11.39 -8.62 5.67
N ALA A 155 -11.25 -9.91 5.97
CA ALA A 155 -11.33 -10.46 7.32
C ALA A 155 -10.41 -11.67 7.48
N VAL A 156 -9.63 -11.70 8.56
CA VAL A 156 -8.76 -12.85 8.88
C VAL A 156 -9.57 -13.89 9.62
N THR A 157 -10.05 -14.89 8.88
CA THR A 157 -10.89 -15.96 9.41
C THR A 157 -10.34 -17.34 9.08
N ARG A 158 -10.61 -18.31 9.95
CA ARG A 158 -10.41 -19.75 9.69
C ARG A 158 -11.75 -20.42 9.92
N ASN A 159 -12.23 -21.16 8.92
CA ASN A 159 -13.59 -21.75 8.96
C ASN A 159 -14.68 -20.71 9.28
N LYS A 160 -14.56 -19.51 8.70
CA LYS A 160 -15.45 -18.35 8.93
C LYS A 160 -15.43 -17.77 10.35
N GLN A 161 -14.53 -18.23 11.22
CA GLN A 161 -14.33 -17.68 12.57
C GLN A 161 -13.12 -16.74 12.60
N PRO A 162 -13.21 -15.56 13.23
CA PRO A 162 -12.06 -14.68 13.42
C PRO A 162 -10.94 -15.38 14.18
N VAL A 163 -9.70 -15.32 13.68
CA VAL A 163 -8.56 -16.01 14.32
C VAL A 163 -7.49 -15.10 14.89
N LEU A 164 -7.48 -13.80 14.54
CA LEU A 164 -6.49 -12.88 15.09
C LEU A 164 -6.70 -12.68 16.59
N PRO A 165 -5.68 -12.94 17.44
CA PRO A 165 -5.72 -12.64 18.86
C PRO A 165 -6.06 -11.16 19.14
N GLY A 166 -6.53 -10.88 20.36
CA GLY A 166 -6.78 -9.51 20.81
C GLY A 166 -5.47 -8.75 20.98
N HIS A 167 -5.42 -7.50 20.52
CA HIS A 167 -4.32 -6.57 20.77
C HIS A 167 -4.88 -5.14 20.75
N ARG A 168 -4.33 -4.22 21.56
CA ARG A 168 -4.83 -2.82 21.62
C ARG A 168 -4.79 -2.14 20.25
N LEU A 169 -3.73 -2.40 19.48
CA LEU A 169 -3.52 -1.86 18.13
C LEU A 169 -3.95 -2.83 17.02
N LYS A 170 -4.81 -3.80 17.32
CA LYS A 170 -5.20 -4.84 16.35
C LYS A 170 -5.71 -4.25 15.04
N ASP A 171 -6.61 -3.28 15.09
CA ASP A 171 -7.22 -2.69 13.89
C ASP A 171 -6.18 -1.95 13.05
N LEU A 172 -5.32 -1.14 13.67
CA LEU A 172 -4.21 -0.45 12.98
C LEU A 172 -3.25 -1.45 12.33
N LEU A 173 -2.87 -2.52 13.05
CA LEU A 173 -1.97 -3.54 12.52
C LEU A 173 -2.58 -4.25 11.31
N ILE A 174 -3.87 -4.59 11.35
CA ILE A 174 -4.59 -5.21 10.22
C ILE A 174 -4.65 -4.24 9.03
N GLU A 175 -4.97 -2.97 9.29
CA GLU A 175 -5.05 -1.93 8.25
C GLU A 175 -3.69 -1.67 7.60
N ASP A 176 -2.60 -1.64 8.37
CA ASP A 176 -1.24 -1.48 7.86
C ASP A 176 -0.77 -2.68 7.04
N MET A 177 -1.28 -3.90 7.30
CA MET A 177 -1.10 -5.05 6.40
C MET A 177 -1.87 -4.89 5.08
N GLY A 178 -2.82 -3.95 5.00
CA GLY A 178 -3.55 -3.57 3.80
C GLY A 178 -4.48 -4.64 3.23
N GLY A 179 -4.73 -5.74 3.94
CA GLY A 179 -5.41 -6.92 3.39
C GLY A 179 -4.49 -7.84 2.57
N HIS A 180 -3.17 -7.69 2.71
CA HIS A 180 -2.20 -8.59 2.10
C HIS A 180 -2.11 -9.89 2.90
N GLY A 181 -2.63 -11.00 2.34
CA GLY A 181 -2.76 -12.29 3.03
C GLY A 181 -1.47 -12.75 3.72
N ARG A 182 -0.34 -12.72 3.00
CA ARG A 182 0.97 -13.11 3.56
C ARG A 182 1.42 -12.27 4.76
N ALA A 183 1.09 -10.97 4.75
CA ALA A 183 1.46 -10.08 5.85
C ALA A 183 0.54 -10.30 7.07
N LEU A 184 -0.74 -10.58 6.81
CA LEU A 184 -1.72 -10.95 7.84
C LEU A 184 -1.41 -12.31 8.49
N GLU A 185 -0.88 -13.27 7.72
CA GLU A 185 -0.38 -14.54 8.24
C GLU A 185 0.80 -14.33 9.19
N CYS A 186 1.79 -13.54 8.77
CA CYS A 186 2.92 -13.18 9.64
C CYS A 186 2.47 -12.43 10.91
N LEU A 187 1.46 -11.55 10.79
CA LEU A 187 0.86 -10.88 11.94
C LEU A 187 0.16 -11.87 12.88
N LEU A 188 -0.58 -12.84 12.35
CA LEU A 188 -1.23 -13.89 13.14
C LEU A 188 -0.19 -14.72 13.89
N GLU A 189 0.87 -15.18 13.21
CA GLU A 189 1.99 -15.92 13.80
C GLU A 189 2.63 -15.11 14.93
N ALA A 190 2.98 -13.84 14.68
CA ALA A 190 3.60 -12.96 15.68
C ALA A 190 2.71 -12.72 16.91
N LEU A 191 1.39 -12.55 16.73
CA LEU A 191 0.44 -12.37 17.83
C LEU A 191 0.23 -13.65 18.65
N MET A 192 0.34 -14.82 18.02
CA MET A 192 0.25 -16.10 18.74
C MET A 192 1.51 -16.39 19.56
N GLU A 193 2.68 -16.08 19.01
CA GLU A 193 3.97 -16.28 19.68
C GLU A 193 4.21 -15.25 20.80
N MET A 194 3.75 -14.01 20.60
CA MET A 194 4.02 -12.89 21.50
C MET A 194 2.75 -12.08 21.81
N PRO A 195 1.75 -12.66 22.50
CA PRO A 195 0.43 -12.05 22.68
C PRO A 195 0.42 -10.72 23.44
N ASN A 196 1.44 -10.46 24.27
CA ASN A 196 1.56 -9.25 25.08
C ASN A 196 2.70 -8.32 24.62
N ALA A 197 3.29 -8.57 23.44
CA ALA A 197 4.36 -7.72 22.94
C ALA A 197 3.84 -6.35 22.51
N ALA A 198 4.70 -5.35 22.63
CA ALA A 198 4.46 -4.03 22.08
C ALA A 198 4.30 -4.09 20.55
N ALA A 199 3.56 -3.14 19.96
CA ALA A 199 3.32 -3.15 18.51
C ALA A 199 4.61 -3.03 17.70
N THR A 200 5.57 -2.26 18.21
CA THR A 200 6.94 -2.17 17.64
C THR A 200 7.61 -3.55 17.54
N ALA A 201 7.51 -4.38 18.58
CA ALA A 201 8.07 -5.73 18.59
C ALA A 201 7.30 -6.69 17.67
N LEU A 202 5.96 -6.60 17.65
CA LEU A 202 5.11 -7.39 16.75
C LEU A 202 5.43 -7.10 15.28
N VAL A 203 5.46 -5.83 14.89
CA VAL A 203 5.79 -5.40 13.52
C VAL A 203 7.22 -5.79 13.19
N GLY A 204 8.16 -5.66 14.13
CA GLY A 204 9.52 -6.16 13.97
C GLY A 204 9.57 -7.66 13.65
N ALA A 205 8.74 -8.48 14.29
CA ALA A 205 8.63 -9.90 13.97
C ALA A 205 7.98 -10.15 12.60
N VAL A 206 6.90 -9.44 12.27
CA VAL A 206 6.27 -9.51 10.93
C VAL A 206 7.31 -9.19 9.86
N MET A 207 8.03 -8.08 9.98
CA MET A 207 9.06 -7.68 9.03
C MET A 207 10.17 -8.72 8.89
N ARG A 208 10.65 -9.30 10.00
CA ARG A 208 11.66 -10.38 9.94
C ARG A 208 11.15 -11.59 9.17
N GLN A 209 9.93 -12.05 9.45
CA GLN A 209 9.34 -13.18 8.75
C GLN A 209 9.13 -12.88 7.27
N LEU A 210 8.65 -11.68 6.93
CA LEU A 210 8.47 -11.27 5.53
C LEU A 210 9.82 -11.23 4.78
N ARG A 211 10.91 -10.75 5.39
CA ARG A 211 12.25 -10.79 4.76
C ARG A 211 12.75 -12.20 4.54
N GLN A 212 12.53 -13.09 5.51
CA GLN A 212 12.94 -14.49 5.41
C GLN A 212 12.15 -15.23 4.34
N LYS A 213 10.83 -15.00 4.25
CA LYS A 213 9.94 -15.64 3.28
C LYS A 213 10.08 -15.03 1.87
N TYR A 214 10.41 -13.74 1.77
CA TYR A 214 10.39 -12.95 0.52
C TYR A 214 11.65 -12.06 0.33
N PRO A 215 12.86 -12.64 0.31
CA PRO A 215 14.10 -11.86 0.28
C PRO A 215 14.25 -10.98 -0.97
N ASP A 216 13.78 -11.45 -2.12
CA ASP A 216 13.92 -10.76 -3.42
C ASP A 216 12.82 -9.73 -3.67
N ALA A 217 11.69 -9.86 -2.98
CA ALA A 217 10.50 -9.07 -3.25
C ALA A 217 10.61 -7.64 -2.70
N ILE A 218 11.58 -7.41 -1.80
CA ILE A 218 11.79 -6.16 -1.04
C ILE A 218 13.05 -5.41 -1.54
N GLN A 219 13.84 -6.01 -2.44
CA GLN A 219 15.03 -5.37 -3.00
C GLN A 219 14.65 -4.55 -4.23
N LEU A 220 14.28 -3.28 -3.99
CA LEU A 220 14.12 -2.30 -5.06
C LEU A 220 15.40 -1.46 -5.15
N GLU A 221 16.31 -1.89 -6.02
CA GLU A 221 17.53 -1.15 -6.34
C GLU A 221 17.47 -0.69 -7.81
N PRO A 222 17.83 0.57 -8.10
CA PRO A 222 18.36 1.60 -7.19
C PRO A 222 17.30 2.32 -6.34
N GLU A 223 17.72 2.98 -5.24
CA GLU A 223 16.89 3.84 -4.37
C GLU A 223 16.01 4.86 -5.12
N ALA A 224 16.49 5.36 -6.27
CA ALA A 224 15.74 6.27 -7.13
C ALA A 224 14.42 5.66 -7.62
N ASP A 225 14.40 4.36 -7.92
CA ASP A 225 13.21 3.66 -8.38
C ASP A 225 12.19 3.50 -7.23
N LEU A 226 12.66 3.26 -6.01
CA LEU A 226 11.80 3.29 -4.82
C LEU A 226 11.18 4.69 -4.64
N LYS A 227 11.98 5.76 -4.77
CA LYS A 227 11.48 7.14 -4.64
C LYS A 227 10.39 7.43 -5.67
N GLU A 228 10.59 7.06 -6.94
CA GLU A 228 9.58 7.23 -8.00
C GLU A 228 8.31 6.41 -7.76
N LEU A 229 8.47 5.17 -7.27
CA LEU A 229 7.33 4.33 -6.90
C LEU A 229 6.50 4.96 -5.79
N LEU A 230 7.16 5.42 -4.74
CA LEU A 230 6.52 6.07 -3.60
C LEU A 230 5.83 7.39 -4.01
N ARG A 231 6.46 8.19 -4.88
CA ARG A 231 5.87 9.39 -5.50
C ARG A 231 4.59 9.05 -6.28
N ALA A 232 4.63 8.00 -7.09
CA ALA A 232 3.47 7.55 -7.85
C ALA A 232 2.34 7.05 -6.95
N ALA A 233 2.66 6.34 -5.87
CA ALA A 233 1.69 5.84 -4.90
C ALA A 233 1.01 6.97 -4.10
N VAL A 234 1.76 7.93 -3.56
CA VAL A 234 1.20 9.05 -2.77
C VAL A 234 0.47 10.08 -3.63
N SER A 235 0.96 10.37 -4.84
CA SER A 235 0.22 11.22 -5.79
C SER A 235 -1.06 10.55 -6.28
N GLY A 236 -1.16 9.22 -6.16
CA GLY A 236 -2.26 8.41 -6.65
C GLY A 236 -2.47 8.57 -8.16
N ARG A 237 -1.44 8.94 -8.93
CA ARG A 237 -1.52 9.20 -10.37
C ARG A 237 -1.95 7.95 -11.14
N TRP A 238 -2.72 8.12 -12.22
CA TRP A 238 -3.03 7.01 -13.13
C TRP A 238 -1.80 6.72 -13.99
N ILE A 239 -1.48 5.45 -14.14
CA ILE A 239 -0.35 4.92 -14.90
C ILE A 239 -0.93 4.02 -15.99
N SER A 240 -0.46 4.14 -17.23
CA SER A 240 -0.91 3.26 -18.30
C SER A 240 -0.25 1.89 -18.17
N SER A 241 -0.96 0.82 -18.51
CA SER A 241 -0.33 -0.50 -18.60
C SER A 241 0.80 -0.45 -19.61
N ARG A 242 1.95 -1.04 -19.23
CA ARG A 242 3.27 -0.98 -19.90
C ARG A 242 4.13 0.24 -19.61
N ASP A 243 3.60 1.30 -19.00
CA ASP A 243 4.44 2.41 -18.55
C ASP A 243 5.27 1.97 -17.32
N THR A 244 6.51 2.44 -17.26
CA THR A 244 7.38 2.23 -16.11
C THR A 244 7.27 3.38 -15.11
N VAL A 245 7.56 3.08 -13.84
CA VAL A 245 7.77 4.07 -12.79
C VAL A 245 9.24 4.00 -12.38
N GLY A 246 10.02 5.01 -12.77
CA GLY A 246 11.47 4.84 -12.85
C GLY A 246 11.78 3.75 -13.87
N ASN A 247 12.63 2.79 -13.50
CA ASN A 247 12.90 1.57 -14.29
C ASN A 247 12.02 0.37 -13.91
N LEU A 248 11.10 0.54 -12.95
CA LEU A 248 10.23 -0.53 -12.49
C LEU A 248 8.98 -0.63 -13.35
N ASP A 249 8.51 -1.85 -13.55
CA ASP A 249 7.16 -2.14 -14.02
C ASP A 249 6.33 -2.54 -12.79
N PRO A 250 5.48 -1.64 -12.25
CA PRO A 250 4.72 -1.90 -11.03
C PRO A 250 3.84 -3.16 -11.10
N GLU A 251 3.30 -3.50 -12.28
CA GLU A 251 2.49 -4.72 -12.49
C GLU A 251 3.34 -6.00 -12.30
N LYS A 252 4.67 -5.86 -12.31
CA LYS A 252 5.62 -6.95 -12.17
C LYS A 252 6.29 -7.04 -10.80
N VAL A 253 6.09 -6.07 -9.92
CA VAL A 253 6.66 -6.07 -8.57
C VAL A 253 5.71 -6.80 -7.62
N GLU A 254 6.20 -7.89 -7.02
CA GLU A 254 5.34 -8.87 -6.34
C GLU A 254 4.58 -8.35 -5.11
N LEU A 255 5.13 -7.34 -4.43
CA LEU A 255 4.57 -6.80 -3.18
C LEU A 255 3.76 -5.53 -3.40
N ILE A 256 3.73 -5.04 -4.63
CA ILE A 256 2.96 -3.87 -5.03
C ILE A 256 1.64 -4.36 -5.57
N ARG A 257 0.54 -3.83 -5.04
CA ARG A 257 -0.76 -4.03 -5.68
C ARG A 257 -1.02 -2.87 -6.60
N VAL A 258 -1.74 -3.16 -7.66
CA VAL A 258 -2.27 -2.13 -8.54
C VAL A 258 -3.80 -2.16 -8.46
N LYS A 259 -4.43 -1.01 -8.62
CA LYS A 259 -5.88 -0.86 -8.70
C LYS A 259 -6.19 -0.36 -10.10
N PHE A 260 -6.72 -1.23 -10.94
CA PHE A 260 -7.16 -0.86 -12.28
C PHE A 260 -8.36 0.09 -12.23
N LYS A 261 -8.42 0.99 -13.21
CA LYS A 261 -9.55 1.88 -13.41
C LYS A 261 -10.74 1.06 -13.90
N ASP A 262 -11.89 1.19 -13.24
CA ASP A 262 -13.13 0.61 -13.72
C ASP A 262 -13.57 1.32 -15.01
N GLY A 263 -13.81 0.54 -16.07
CA GLY A 263 -14.30 1.04 -17.36
C GLY A 263 -13.21 1.30 -18.41
N ASP A 264 -13.55 0.96 -19.65
CA ASP A 264 -12.71 0.94 -20.87
C ASP A 264 -11.47 0.03 -20.81
N PRO A 265 -11.62 -1.26 -21.18
CA PRO A 265 -10.51 -2.23 -21.27
C PRO A 265 -9.37 -1.82 -22.21
N SER A 266 -9.56 -0.80 -23.06
CA SER A 266 -8.53 -0.36 -24.00
C SER A 266 -7.48 0.57 -23.39
N GLN A 267 -7.81 1.26 -22.29
CA GLN A 267 -6.90 2.23 -21.68
C GLN A 267 -5.98 1.61 -20.61
N CYS A 268 -6.35 0.44 -20.07
CA CYS A 268 -5.61 -0.31 -19.04
C CYS A 268 -4.87 0.59 -18.04
N LEU A 269 -5.57 1.58 -17.46
CA LEU A 269 -4.98 2.48 -16.48
C LEU A 269 -5.05 1.85 -15.09
N TYR A 270 -4.00 2.01 -14.30
CA TYR A 270 -3.96 1.58 -12.91
C TYR A 270 -3.33 2.62 -11.99
N ARG A 271 -3.52 2.44 -10.68
CA ARG A 271 -2.82 3.16 -9.61
C ARG A 271 -2.09 2.18 -8.73
N ILE A 272 -1.05 2.64 -8.05
CA ILE A 272 -0.35 1.84 -7.04
C ILE A 272 -1.13 1.89 -5.71
N ASP A 273 -1.44 0.71 -5.17
CA ASP A 273 -2.02 0.49 -3.84
C ASP A 273 -1.03 -0.33 -2.99
N LEU A 274 -0.15 0.37 -2.28
CA LEU A 274 0.96 -0.21 -1.52
C LEU A 274 0.62 -0.30 -0.01
N PRO A 275 0.34 -1.47 0.59
CA PRO A 275 0.17 -1.57 2.04
C PRO A 275 1.31 -0.95 2.86
N TYR A 276 1.00 -0.31 4.00
CA TYR A 276 1.99 0.38 4.84
C TYR A 276 3.11 -0.55 5.32
N ILE A 277 2.80 -1.80 5.65
CA ILE A 277 3.83 -2.76 6.08
C ILE A 277 4.96 -2.90 5.06
N TRP A 278 4.64 -2.82 3.76
CA TRP A 278 5.65 -2.92 2.71
C TRP A 278 6.49 -1.67 2.60
N LEU A 279 5.88 -0.48 2.73
CA LEU A 279 6.63 0.76 2.89
C LEU A 279 7.60 0.66 4.07
N HIS A 280 7.10 0.27 5.24
CA HIS A 280 7.89 0.18 6.46
C HIS A 280 9.02 -0.85 6.32
N LEU A 281 8.74 -1.96 5.64
CA LEU A 281 9.72 -2.98 5.35
C LEU A 281 10.81 -2.48 4.40
N MET A 282 10.42 -1.78 3.33
CA MET A 282 11.36 -1.17 2.39
C MET A 282 12.22 -0.14 3.10
N LEU A 283 11.64 0.85 3.81
CA LEU A 283 12.39 1.90 4.52
C LEU A 283 13.32 1.38 5.64
N SER A 284 13.07 0.18 6.17
CA SER A 284 13.87 -0.41 7.26
C SER A 284 15.05 -1.26 6.77
N LEU A 285 15.22 -1.44 5.45
CA LEU A 285 16.44 -1.99 4.86
C LEU A 285 17.53 -0.91 4.91
N SER A 286 18.19 -0.83 6.06
CA SER A 286 19.21 0.17 6.41
C SER A 286 20.19 0.50 5.27
N LYS A 287 19.93 1.62 4.58
CA LYS A 287 20.87 2.44 3.76
C LYS A 287 20.22 3.65 3.07
N PHE A 288 18.95 3.96 3.35
CA PHE A 288 18.31 5.07 2.64
C PHE A 288 18.82 6.43 3.11
N SER A 289 18.95 7.32 2.13
CA SER A 289 19.36 8.70 2.31
C SER A 289 18.34 9.49 3.17
N ASP A 290 18.76 10.66 3.63
CA ASP A 290 17.88 11.62 4.31
C ASP A 290 16.63 11.96 3.47
N ASP A 291 16.65 11.74 2.14
CA ASP A 291 15.53 11.98 1.23
C ASP A 291 14.33 11.04 1.45
N LEU A 292 14.55 9.84 1.99
CA LEU A 292 13.47 8.86 2.22
C LEU A 292 12.95 8.87 3.67
N GLN A 293 13.64 9.55 4.60
CA GLN A 293 13.18 9.73 5.98
C GLN A 293 11.76 10.31 6.10
N PRO A 294 11.33 11.29 5.27
CA PRO A 294 9.97 11.84 5.36
C PRO A 294 8.84 10.82 5.11
N TRP A 295 9.15 9.69 4.45
CA TRP A 295 8.18 8.64 4.13
C TRP A 295 7.91 7.71 5.33
N ASN A 296 8.69 7.77 6.40
CA ASN A 296 8.39 7.03 7.63
C ASN A 296 7.41 7.83 8.50
N LEU A 297 6.16 7.98 8.04
CA LEU A 297 5.19 8.82 8.74
C LEU A 297 4.61 8.10 9.96
N MET A 298 5.05 8.58 11.14
CA MET A 298 4.75 8.08 12.48
C MET A 298 5.26 6.66 12.74
N ASP A 299 6.05 6.45 13.78
CA ASP A 299 6.47 5.10 14.16
C ASP A 299 5.44 4.46 15.11
N TYR A 300 5.40 3.13 15.17
CA TYR A 300 4.44 2.36 15.97
C TYR A 300 4.46 2.71 17.45
N HIS A 301 5.60 3.14 18.00
CA HIS A 301 5.72 3.59 19.39
C HIS A 301 4.81 4.80 19.69
N LEU A 302 4.51 5.65 18.69
CA LEU A 302 3.63 6.81 18.85
C LEU A 302 2.15 6.41 19.04
N PHE A 303 1.81 5.16 18.76
CA PHE A 303 0.47 4.63 18.91
C PHE A 303 0.31 3.79 20.20
N GLU A 304 1.39 3.56 20.94
CA GLU A 304 1.36 2.80 22.20
C GLU A 304 0.71 3.60 23.35
N SER A 305 0.63 4.93 23.22
CA SER A 305 -0.18 5.80 24.08
C SER A 305 -1.49 6.19 23.39
N GLU A 306 -2.42 6.76 24.15
CA GLU A 306 -3.61 7.36 23.54
C GLU A 306 -3.19 8.57 22.71
N PRO A 307 -3.60 8.65 21.43
CA PRO A 307 -3.20 9.73 20.57
C PRO A 307 -3.82 11.05 21.03
N THR A 308 -3.01 12.10 21.06
CA THR A 308 -3.46 13.45 21.37
C THR A 308 -4.01 14.12 20.12
N TRP A 309 -4.82 15.15 20.32
CA TRP A 309 -5.34 15.96 19.23
C TRP A 309 -4.21 16.61 18.41
N GLN A 310 -3.16 17.12 19.08
CA GLN A 310 -2.02 17.70 18.38
C GLN A 310 -1.29 16.68 17.50
N GLN A 311 -1.21 15.41 17.92
CA GLN A 311 -0.60 14.36 17.10
C GLN A 311 -1.36 14.15 15.78
N TRP A 312 -2.68 14.33 15.78
CA TRP A 312 -3.47 14.26 14.55
C TRP A 312 -3.26 15.49 13.64
N GLU A 313 -3.20 16.70 14.21
CA GLU A 313 -2.86 17.92 13.46
C GLU A 313 -1.47 17.79 12.81
N GLU A 314 -0.49 17.30 13.58
CA GLU A 314 0.86 17.04 13.10
C GLU A 314 0.91 15.95 12.03
N PHE A 315 0.14 14.88 12.16
CA PHE A 315 0.03 13.84 11.14
C PHE A 315 -0.43 14.44 9.81
N ASN A 316 -1.49 15.24 9.81
CA ASN A 316 -2.04 15.84 8.59
C ASN A 316 -1.06 16.84 7.95
N ALA A 317 -0.41 17.66 8.78
CA ALA A 317 0.64 18.58 8.34
C ALA A 317 1.82 17.84 7.70
N ARG A 318 2.34 16.78 8.35
CA ARG A 318 3.42 15.94 7.81
C ARG A 318 2.98 15.21 6.54
N PHE A 319 1.74 14.76 6.47
CA PHE A 319 1.22 14.12 5.27
C PHE A 319 1.12 15.10 4.08
N ARG A 320 0.73 16.36 4.34
CA ARG A 320 0.73 17.41 3.31
C ARG A 320 2.15 17.75 2.83
N VAL A 321 3.13 17.74 3.73
CA VAL A 321 4.57 17.86 3.38
C VAL A 321 4.99 16.70 2.48
N LEU A 322 4.66 15.46 2.86
CA LEU A 322 4.95 14.26 2.07
C LEU A 322 4.33 14.32 0.66
N ARG A 323 3.08 14.80 0.56
CA ARG A 323 2.41 14.97 -0.74
C ARG A 323 3.13 15.95 -1.65
N ALA A 324 3.77 16.99 -1.12
CA ALA A 324 4.56 17.91 -1.94
C ALA A 324 5.82 17.23 -2.51
N SER A 325 6.41 16.29 -1.78
CA SER A 325 7.55 15.47 -2.24
C SER A 325 7.19 14.46 -3.32
N ALA A 326 5.89 14.21 -3.55
CA ALA A 326 5.39 13.38 -4.64
C ALA A 326 5.60 14.00 -6.04
N PHE A 327 5.90 15.30 -6.09
CA PHE A 327 6.09 16.09 -7.30
C PHE A 327 7.48 16.75 -7.29
N GLU A 328 7.97 17.21 -8.45
CA GLU A 328 9.25 17.91 -8.51
C GLU A 328 9.18 19.33 -7.91
N ASP A 329 10.29 19.82 -7.38
CA ASP A 329 10.38 21.20 -6.88
C ASP A 329 10.27 22.17 -8.05
N GLY A 330 9.34 23.12 -7.96
CA GLY A 330 9.02 24.06 -9.04
C GLY A 330 8.04 23.53 -10.09
N GLN A 331 7.58 22.27 -9.97
CA GLN A 331 6.60 21.71 -10.91
C GLN A 331 5.25 22.44 -10.81
N VAL A 332 4.67 22.82 -11.95
CA VAL A 332 3.28 23.31 -11.99
C VAL A 332 2.33 22.13 -11.88
N VAL A 333 1.47 22.14 -10.86
CA VAL A 333 0.53 21.06 -10.55
C VAL A 333 -0.87 21.60 -10.34
N ASP A 334 -1.87 20.79 -10.67
CA ASP A 334 -3.27 21.11 -10.41
C ASP A 334 -3.59 20.86 -8.93
N ILE A 335 -4.45 21.68 -8.32
CA ILE A 335 -4.91 21.47 -6.94
C ILE A 335 -5.58 20.08 -6.78
N ALA A 336 -6.25 19.58 -7.82
CA ALA A 336 -6.82 18.23 -7.82
C ALA A 336 -5.78 17.12 -7.68
N ASP A 337 -4.56 17.33 -8.15
CA ASP A 337 -3.48 16.36 -7.99
C ASP A 337 -2.87 16.44 -6.59
N LEU A 338 -2.62 17.66 -6.09
CA LEU A 338 -2.11 17.88 -4.73
C LEU A 338 -3.05 17.34 -3.65
N HIS A 339 -4.37 17.40 -3.86
CA HIS A 339 -5.38 16.93 -2.91
C HIS A 339 -6.24 15.79 -3.46
N ARG A 340 -5.67 14.96 -4.34
CA ARG A 340 -6.36 13.76 -4.88
C ARG A 340 -7.01 12.93 -3.78
N GLY A 341 -8.25 12.51 -4.00
CA GLY A 341 -9.06 11.77 -3.03
C GLY A 341 -9.92 12.65 -2.12
N ALA A 342 -9.66 13.96 -2.06
CA ALA A 342 -10.52 14.92 -1.39
C ALA A 342 -11.73 15.31 -2.26
N VAL A 343 -12.76 15.85 -1.62
CA VAL A 343 -13.82 16.59 -2.30
C VAL A 343 -13.37 18.05 -2.43
N ILE A 344 -13.33 18.57 -3.66
CA ILE A 344 -12.79 19.91 -3.96
C ILE A 344 -13.92 20.79 -4.49
N GLN A 345 -14.10 21.97 -3.89
CA GLN A 345 -15.10 22.96 -4.25
C GLN A 345 -14.47 24.37 -4.33
N PRO A 346 -14.94 25.24 -5.24
CA PRO A 346 -15.80 24.91 -6.39
C PRO A 346 -15.06 24.00 -7.39
N ASP A 347 -15.77 23.41 -8.36
CA ASP A 347 -15.15 22.54 -9.37
C ASP A 347 -14.02 23.23 -10.15
N SER A 348 -14.10 24.55 -10.34
CA SER A 348 -13.05 25.34 -10.98
C SER A 348 -11.73 25.35 -10.19
N LEU A 349 -11.76 25.08 -8.88
CA LEU A 349 -10.54 24.97 -8.06
C LEU A 349 -9.72 23.75 -8.47
N LYS A 350 -10.34 22.68 -8.99
CA LYS A 350 -9.64 21.43 -9.34
C LYS A 350 -8.53 21.66 -10.36
N SER A 351 -8.78 22.50 -11.37
CA SER A 351 -7.83 22.85 -12.43
C SER A 351 -7.02 24.12 -12.14
N THR A 352 -7.15 24.70 -10.95
CA THR A 352 -6.26 25.78 -10.51
C THR A 352 -4.84 25.25 -10.39
N LYS A 353 -3.89 25.98 -10.97
CA LYS A 353 -2.49 25.59 -11.04
C LYS A 353 -1.68 26.29 -9.98
N VAL A 354 -0.82 25.55 -9.29
CA VAL A 354 0.14 26.10 -8.33
C VAL A 354 1.54 25.59 -8.62
N ILE A 355 2.56 26.35 -8.22
CA ILE A 355 3.94 25.89 -8.26
C ILE A 355 4.20 25.06 -7.00
N ASN A 356 4.42 23.76 -7.17
CA ASN A 356 4.82 22.86 -6.10
C ASN A 356 6.19 23.26 -5.56
N ARG A 357 6.32 23.26 -4.24
CA ARG A 357 7.61 23.40 -3.56
C ARG A 357 7.79 22.23 -2.62
N HIS A 358 9.01 21.73 -2.51
CA HIS A 358 9.33 20.78 -1.45
C HIS A 358 9.23 21.49 -0.10
N LEU A 359 8.39 20.94 0.77
CA LEU A 359 8.01 21.57 2.02
C LEU A 359 8.87 21.04 3.17
N GLN A 360 9.11 21.90 4.14
CA GLN A 360 9.67 21.56 5.44
C GLN A 360 8.57 21.69 6.49
N PHE A 361 8.54 20.73 7.40
CA PHE A 361 7.61 20.72 8.53
C PHE A 361 8.16 21.60 9.65
N ALA A 362 7.31 22.47 10.21
CA ALA A 362 7.66 23.33 11.32
C ALA A 362 6.50 23.44 12.33
N LYS A 363 6.80 23.71 13.60
CA LYS A 363 5.81 23.98 14.64
C LYS A 363 5.97 25.38 15.19
N SER A 364 4.89 26.08 15.52
CA SER A 364 4.97 27.35 16.23
C SER A 364 4.59 27.21 17.69
N GLY A 365 5.36 27.83 18.58
CA GLY A 365 4.96 28.07 19.97
C GLY A 365 4.00 29.25 20.13
N HIS A 366 3.65 29.94 19.05
CA HIS A 366 2.79 31.12 19.05
C HIS A 366 1.52 30.89 18.23
N GLN A 367 0.45 31.60 18.58
CA GLN A 367 -0.78 31.61 17.80
C GLN A 367 -0.62 32.60 16.63
N LEU A 368 -0.52 32.05 15.43
CA LEU A 368 -0.25 32.79 14.19
C LEU A 368 -1.52 32.95 13.35
N PHE A 369 -1.58 34.03 12.57
CA PHE A 369 -2.56 34.17 11.50
C PHE A 369 -2.19 33.28 10.30
N SER A 370 -3.19 32.70 9.66
CA SER A 370 -3.02 31.82 8.49
C SER A 370 -3.41 32.45 7.16
N ARG A 371 -4.19 33.54 7.15
CA ARG A 371 -4.66 34.21 5.92
C ARG A 371 -3.51 34.86 5.16
N SER A 372 -3.52 34.82 3.83
CA SER A 372 -2.39 35.26 3.00
C SER A 372 -1.92 36.70 3.24
N SER A 373 -2.81 37.63 3.57
CA SER A 373 -2.47 39.04 3.86
C SER A 373 -1.61 39.26 5.11
N CYS A 374 -1.64 38.34 6.07
CA CYS A 374 -0.85 38.45 7.31
C CYS A 374 -0.30 37.10 7.82
N CYS A 375 -0.17 36.13 6.92
CA CYS A 375 0.24 34.76 7.22
C CYS A 375 1.54 34.74 8.01
N GLY A 376 1.59 34.00 9.12
CA GLY A 376 2.75 33.90 10.02
C GLY A 376 2.86 34.99 11.07
N ASN A 377 2.08 36.08 10.99
CA ASN A 377 2.13 37.12 12.02
C ASN A 377 1.43 36.63 13.30
N PRO A 378 1.97 36.90 14.51
CA PRO A 378 1.33 36.48 15.74
C PRO A 378 0.11 37.34 16.07
N LYS A 379 -0.93 36.72 16.65
CA LYS A 379 -2.20 37.40 16.95
C LYS A 379 -2.13 38.36 18.13
N ALA A 380 -1.41 38.03 19.20
CA ALA A 380 -1.32 38.84 20.42
C ALA A 380 0.05 39.53 20.55
N ARG A 381 0.03 40.86 20.77
CA ARG A 381 1.22 41.73 20.88
C ARG A 381 2.08 41.53 22.13
N THR A 382 1.73 40.60 23.03
CA THR A 382 2.28 40.60 24.40
C THR A 382 3.68 40.00 24.53
N ASN A 383 4.22 39.30 23.53
CA ASN A 383 5.61 38.83 23.49
C ASN A 383 6.09 38.59 22.05
N LEU A 384 5.93 39.58 21.17
CA LEU A 384 6.50 39.51 19.82
C LEU A 384 8.03 39.44 19.88
N PRO A 385 8.69 38.49 19.20
CA PRO A 385 10.10 38.63 18.89
C PRO A 385 10.30 39.95 18.15
N LYS A 386 11.07 40.87 18.76
CA LYS A 386 11.34 42.18 18.15
C LYS A 386 12.08 41.95 16.82
N GLY A 387 11.61 42.58 15.74
CA GLY A 387 12.30 42.58 14.44
C GLY A 387 11.82 41.56 13.40
N LEU A 388 10.69 40.86 13.63
CA LEU A 388 10.09 40.03 12.58
C LEU A 388 9.48 40.90 11.47
N GLY A 389 9.85 40.61 10.22
CA GLY A 389 9.20 41.16 9.04
C GLY A 389 7.82 40.56 8.80
N MET A 390 7.08 41.15 7.85
CA MET A 390 5.83 40.56 7.36
C MET A 390 6.08 39.16 6.82
N HIS A 391 5.22 38.20 7.14
CA HIS A 391 5.37 36.79 6.76
C HIS A 391 6.60 36.07 7.33
N GLN A 392 7.18 36.62 8.41
CA GLN A 392 8.22 35.94 9.17
C GLN A 392 7.68 35.49 10.52
N CYS A 393 8.03 34.26 10.91
CA CYS A 393 7.64 33.71 12.19
C CYS A 393 8.74 32.86 12.80
N VAL A 394 8.72 32.76 14.13
CA VAL A 394 9.60 31.86 14.87
C VAL A 394 8.91 30.51 14.97
N VAL A 395 9.62 29.47 14.55
CA VAL A 395 9.16 28.09 14.53
C VAL A 395 10.24 27.17 15.10
N GLU A 396 9.83 26.02 15.56
CA GLU A 396 10.70 24.91 15.91
C GLU A 396 10.80 23.94 14.72
N MET A 397 12.03 23.69 14.29
CA MET A 397 12.37 22.70 13.26
C MET A 397 13.59 21.92 13.73
N THR A 398 13.56 20.59 13.64
CA THR A 398 14.69 19.73 14.07
C THR A 398 15.22 20.08 15.48
N ASN A 399 14.32 20.36 16.43
CA ASN A 399 14.61 20.78 17.80
C ASN A 399 15.42 22.10 17.92
N GLN A 400 15.36 22.95 16.89
CA GLN A 400 15.98 24.27 16.87
C GLN A 400 14.92 25.34 16.61
N SER A 401 14.99 26.43 17.38
CA SER A 401 14.16 27.61 17.15
C SER A 401 14.77 28.44 16.03
N LEU A 402 14.03 28.63 14.95
CA LEU A 402 14.46 29.33 13.74
C LEU A 402 13.41 30.37 13.33
N THR A 403 13.87 31.48 12.75
CA THR A 403 13.00 32.41 12.04
C THR A 403 12.88 31.97 10.59
N VAL A 404 11.66 31.73 10.13
CA VAL A 404 11.37 31.33 8.75
C VAL A 404 10.59 32.42 8.03
N THR A 405 10.81 32.52 6.71
CA THR A 405 10.08 33.42 5.83
C THR A 405 9.09 32.61 5.00
N LEU A 406 7.79 32.86 5.16
CA LEU A 406 6.74 32.08 4.51
C LEU A 406 6.58 32.42 3.02
N THR A 407 7.04 33.59 2.57
CA THR A 407 7.04 33.95 1.14
C THR A 407 7.97 33.09 0.30
N ASP A 408 8.88 32.33 0.93
CA ASP A 408 9.70 31.33 0.24
C ASP A 408 8.89 30.07 -0.13
N LYS A 409 7.67 29.92 0.42
CA LYS A 409 6.69 28.87 0.09
C LYS A 409 7.21 27.44 0.31
N ARG A 410 8.20 27.29 1.19
CA ARG A 410 8.87 26.03 1.50
C ARG A 410 8.57 25.52 2.91
N VAL A 411 7.76 26.23 3.70
CA VAL A 411 7.49 25.85 5.09
C VAL A 411 6.00 25.70 5.30
N LEU A 412 5.63 24.55 5.88
CA LEU A 412 4.31 24.31 6.44
C LEU A 412 4.42 24.39 7.96
N VAL A 413 3.61 25.26 8.56
CA VAL A 413 3.63 25.54 10.00
C VAL A 413 2.40 24.94 10.67
N VAL A 414 2.61 24.08 11.68
CA VAL A 414 1.58 23.72 12.66
C VAL A 414 1.50 24.83 13.69
N ASN A 415 0.30 25.35 13.90
CA ASN A 415 0.02 26.46 14.80
C ASN A 415 0.03 26.01 16.27
N ALA A 416 0.18 26.96 17.20
CA ALA A 416 0.08 26.63 18.62
C ALA A 416 -1.34 26.23 19.01
N ALA A 417 -1.48 25.38 20.03
CA ALA A 417 -2.77 24.95 20.53
C ALA A 417 -3.70 26.14 20.88
N GLY A 418 -5.00 25.99 20.58
CA GLY A 418 -5.99 27.04 20.76
C GLY A 418 -5.83 28.20 19.76
N ALA A 419 -5.11 27.98 18.66
CA ALA A 419 -5.05 28.93 17.56
C ALA A 419 -6.47 29.31 17.11
N PRO A 420 -6.73 30.59 16.85
CA PRO A 420 -8.05 31.09 16.49
C PRO A 420 -8.33 31.06 14.98
N ALA A 421 -7.36 30.58 14.21
CA ALA A 421 -7.38 30.45 12.76
C ALA A 421 -7.10 28.98 12.41
N ALA A 422 -6.37 28.71 11.33
CA ALA A 422 -6.02 27.34 10.94
C ALA A 422 -5.07 26.65 11.93
N ASP A 423 -5.22 25.33 12.08
CA ASP A 423 -4.36 24.48 12.92
C ASP A 423 -3.00 24.24 12.25
N ALA A 424 -2.94 24.26 10.92
CA ALA A 424 -1.70 24.32 10.17
C ALA A 424 -1.89 25.16 8.89
N PHE A 425 -0.81 25.71 8.35
CA PHE A 425 -0.90 26.53 7.14
C PHE A 425 0.43 26.62 6.38
N LEU A 426 0.33 26.99 5.10
CA LEU A 426 1.46 27.31 4.24
C LEU A 426 1.06 28.33 3.18
N MET A 427 2.05 29.00 2.59
CA MET A 427 1.84 29.87 1.43
C MET A 427 2.14 29.13 0.14
N LEU A 428 1.31 29.33 -0.89
CA LEU A 428 1.45 28.78 -2.22
C LEU A 428 1.59 29.89 -3.27
N GLU A 429 2.07 29.50 -4.44
CA GLU A 429 2.09 30.35 -5.64
C GLU A 429 1.08 29.82 -6.64
N GLU A 430 -0.05 30.53 -6.78
CA GLU A 430 -1.04 30.26 -7.81
C GLU A 430 -0.58 30.87 -9.14
N VAL A 431 -0.63 30.07 -10.20
CA VAL A 431 -0.26 30.51 -11.55
C VAL A 431 -1.41 31.29 -12.15
N GLY A 432 -1.23 32.60 -12.31
CA GLY A 432 -2.22 33.49 -12.93
C GLY A 432 -2.05 33.64 -14.44
N ALA A 433 -3.04 34.26 -15.07
CA ALA A 433 -3.01 34.54 -16.50
C ALA A 433 -1.85 35.50 -16.85
N GLY A 434 -1.15 35.21 -17.96
CA GLY A 434 -0.05 36.05 -18.45
C GLY A 434 1.20 36.06 -17.56
N GLY A 435 1.37 35.09 -16.66
CA GLY A 435 2.54 35.00 -15.77
C GLY A 435 2.44 35.84 -14.49
N ASN A 436 1.28 36.47 -14.24
CA ASN A 436 1.02 37.18 -13.00
C ASN A 436 0.66 36.18 -11.89
N ASN A 437 1.68 35.64 -11.23
CA ASN A 437 1.47 34.70 -10.15
C ASN A 437 0.92 35.41 -8.90
N HIS A 438 0.03 34.72 -8.20
CA HIS A 438 -0.59 35.21 -6.98
C HIS A 438 -0.13 34.39 -5.79
N THR A 439 0.07 35.07 -4.66
CA THR A 439 0.36 34.40 -3.40
C THR A 439 -0.95 34.16 -2.67
N ILE A 440 -1.19 32.91 -2.32
CA ILE A 440 -2.36 32.47 -1.55
C ILE A 440 -1.90 31.64 -0.35
N SER A 441 -2.78 31.46 0.62
CA SER A 441 -2.56 30.54 1.74
C SER A 441 -3.39 29.27 1.56
N GLU A 442 -2.80 28.13 1.92
CA GLU A 442 -3.51 26.87 2.13
C GLU A 442 -3.61 26.65 3.65
N CYS A 443 -4.84 26.66 4.17
CA CYS A 443 -5.16 26.67 5.58
C CYS A 443 -5.77 25.33 5.99
N LEU A 444 -5.04 24.51 6.73
CA LEU A 444 -5.50 23.21 7.21
C LEU A 444 -6.25 23.39 8.54
N GLN A 445 -7.53 23.03 8.54
CA GLN A 445 -8.37 22.98 9.72
C GLN A 445 -8.79 21.54 10.00
N CYS A 446 -8.38 21.08 11.17
CA CYS A 446 -8.64 19.78 11.75
C CYS A 446 -9.88 19.90 12.66
N LYS A 447 -10.91 19.04 12.50
CA LYS A 447 -12.09 19.04 13.40
C LYS A 447 -12.56 17.65 13.82
N LYS A 448 -13.03 17.56 15.07
CA LYS A 448 -13.48 16.33 15.73
C LYS A 448 -14.99 16.11 15.59
N GLY A 449 -15.41 14.90 15.21
CA GLY A 449 -16.77 14.38 15.31
C GLY A 449 -17.89 15.29 14.78
N GLU A 450 -19.00 15.31 15.52
CA GLU A 450 -20.19 16.13 15.26
C GLU A 450 -20.02 17.61 15.62
N SER A 451 -18.80 18.10 15.89
CA SER A 451 -18.57 19.51 16.18
C SER A 451 -19.35 20.41 15.21
N ARG A 452 -20.04 21.41 15.77
CA ARG A 452 -20.82 22.39 15.00
C ARG A 452 -19.86 23.09 14.06
N LEU A 453 -19.87 22.65 12.82
CA LEU A 453 -18.97 23.08 11.78
C LEU A 453 -19.74 24.08 10.91
N GLU A 454 -19.42 25.35 11.10
CA GLU A 454 -19.90 26.42 10.24
C GLU A 454 -18.73 26.81 9.34
N VAL A 455 -18.73 26.28 8.11
CA VAL A 455 -17.62 26.43 7.17
C VAL A 455 -17.31 27.89 6.87
N GLU A 456 -18.34 28.72 6.74
CA GLU A 456 -18.22 30.17 6.54
C GLU A 456 -17.44 30.84 7.69
N ILE A 457 -17.72 30.45 8.94
CA ILE A 457 -17.01 30.96 10.11
C ILE A 457 -15.54 30.54 10.10
N GLU A 458 -15.24 29.28 9.74
CA GLU A 458 -13.85 28.81 9.68
C GLU A 458 -13.07 29.48 8.54
N LEU A 459 -13.74 29.72 7.40
CA LEU A 459 -13.19 30.49 6.28
C LEU A 459 -12.86 31.92 6.70
N ASP A 460 -13.81 32.64 7.31
CA ASP A 460 -13.61 34.04 7.74
C ASP A 460 -12.48 34.20 8.77
N LYS A 461 -12.27 33.18 9.61
CA LYS A 461 -11.17 33.14 10.58
C LYS A 461 -9.82 32.89 9.90
N ALA A 462 -9.75 31.88 9.04
CA ALA A 462 -8.50 31.31 8.57
C ALA A 462 -8.00 31.89 7.24
N CYS A 463 -8.90 32.37 6.38
CA CYS A 463 -8.63 32.59 4.97
C CYS A 463 -8.96 34.03 4.53
N ASP A 464 -8.16 34.57 3.61
CA ASP A 464 -8.60 35.63 2.71
C ASP A 464 -9.40 35.05 1.53
N LYS A 465 -10.06 35.90 0.75
CA LYS A 465 -11.00 35.48 -0.31
C LYS A 465 -10.42 34.52 -1.35
N ALA A 466 -9.12 34.61 -1.64
CA ALA A 466 -8.44 33.75 -2.62
C ALA A 466 -7.75 32.52 -1.99
N ASP A 467 -7.69 32.45 -0.67
CA ASP A 467 -7.05 31.35 0.04
C ASP A 467 -7.89 30.07 -0.04
N ILE A 468 -7.26 28.94 0.25
CA ILE A 468 -7.87 27.62 0.24
C ILE A 468 -8.01 27.14 1.68
N LEU A 469 -9.24 26.82 2.11
CA LEU A 469 -9.44 26.07 3.35
C LEU A 469 -9.40 24.58 3.05
N VAL A 470 -8.53 23.84 3.74
CA VAL A 470 -8.47 22.38 3.75
C VAL A 470 -9.10 21.90 5.06
N LEU A 471 -10.30 21.37 4.99
CA LEU A 471 -11.06 20.92 6.14
C LEU A 471 -11.01 19.40 6.27
N LEU A 472 -10.39 18.94 7.35
CA LEU A 472 -10.19 17.53 7.68
C LEU A 472 -11.11 17.16 8.85
N LEU A 473 -11.94 16.14 8.66
CA LEU A 473 -12.89 15.65 9.66
C LEU A 473 -12.61 14.21 10.05
N THR A 474 -12.73 13.93 11.34
CA THR A 474 -12.56 12.59 11.94
C THR A 474 -13.73 11.63 11.73
N THR A 475 -14.90 12.12 11.30
CA THR A 475 -16.11 11.32 11.09
C THR A 475 -16.71 11.56 9.72
N THR A 476 -17.39 10.56 9.19
CA THR A 476 -18.18 10.71 7.96
C THR A 476 -19.22 11.83 8.13
N LYS A 477 -19.18 12.82 7.23
CA LYS A 477 -20.19 13.89 7.14
C LYS A 477 -20.50 14.20 5.68
N THR A 478 -21.69 14.75 5.44
CA THR A 478 -22.04 15.34 4.15
C THR A 478 -21.08 16.47 3.81
N VAL A 479 -20.72 16.58 2.54
CA VAL A 479 -19.88 17.66 2.06
C VAL A 479 -20.60 18.99 2.33
N PRO A 480 -19.99 19.93 3.08
CA PRO A 480 -20.61 21.20 3.35
C PRO A 480 -20.66 22.07 2.09
N HIS A 481 -21.62 22.98 2.02
CA HIS A 481 -21.68 23.95 0.94
C HIS A 481 -20.61 25.03 1.17
N SER A 482 -19.74 25.27 0.19
CA SER A 482 -18.68 26.28 0.32
C SER A 482 -19.12 27.72 -0.02
N GLY A 483 -20.37 27.94 -0.48
CA GLY A 483 -20.83 29.27 -0.87
C GLY A 483 -20.04 29.90 -2.02
N GLY A 484 -19.34 29.09 -2.82
CA GLY A 484 -18.42 29.54 -3.89
C GLY A 484 -17.00 29.86 -3.40
N GLN A 485 -16.72 29.75 -2.11
CA GLN A 485 -15.36 29.85 -1.56
C GLN A 485 -14.57 28.55 -1.81
N ARG A 486 -13.24 28.67 -1.80
CA ARG A 486 -12.30 27.58 -2.12
C ARG A 486 -12.12 26.65 -0.92
N LEU A 487 -12.70 25.46 -1.02
CA LEU A 487 -12.74 24.45 0.02
C LEU A 487 -12.23 23.10 -0.52
N ILE A 488 -11.34 22.48 0.24
CA ILE A 488 -10.94 21.09 0.08
C ILE A 488 -11.42 20.35 1.32
N PHE A 489 -12.23 19.31 1.13
CA PHE A 489 -12.91 18.60 2.20
C PHE A 489 -12.52 17.13 2.22
N VAL A 490 -12.10 16.66 3.38
CA VAL A 490 -11.72 15.27 3.62
C VAL A 490 -12.42 14.80 4.89
N SER A 491 -13.37 13.88 4.75
CA SER A 491 -13.96 13.15 5.87
C SER A 491 -13.52 11.70 5.85
N GLU A 492 -13.89 10.95 6.87
CA GLU A 492 -13.65 9.51 7.00
C GLU A 492 -13.91 8.73 5.70
N ALA A 493 -14.97 9.07 4.95
CA ALA A 493 -15.31 8.43 3.68
C ALA A 493 -14.27 8.64 2.56
N GLN A 494 -13.44 9.67 2.67
CA GLN A 494 -12.36 9.99 1.72
C GLN A 494 -11.00 9.42 2.16
N TYR A 495 -10.86 8.92 3.39
CA TYR A 495 -9.53 8.62 3.95
C TYR A 495 -8.73 7.60 3.13
N GLN A 496 -9.40 6.55 2.62
CA GLN A 496 -8.72 5.54 1.81
C GLN A 496 -8.13 6.14 0.53
N GLU A 497 -8.88 7.00 -0.17
CA GLU A 497 -8.41 7.63 -1.42
C GLU A 497 -7.48 8.84 -1.15
N TYR A 498 -7.63 9.55 -0.03
CA TYR A 498 -6.83 10.72 0.31
C TYR A 498 -5.51 10.38 0.99
N PHE A 499 -5.49 9.47 1.96
CA PHE A 499 -4.27 9.08 2.67
C PHE A 499 -3.57 7.87 2.04
N GLY A 500 -4.26 7.15 1.15
CA GLY A 500 -3.73 5.93 0.54
C GLY A 500 -3.30 4.93 1.61
N PHE A 501 -2.04 4.55 1.58
CA PHE A 501 -1.49 3.59 2.53
C PHE A 501 -1.25 4.13 3.94
N TYR A 502 -1.42 5.43 4.18
CA TYR A 502 -1.46 5.98 5.53
C TYR A 502 -2.88 6.06 6.10
N ALA A 503 -3.89 5.56 5.39
CA ALA A 503 -5.28 5.67 5.83
C ALA A 503 -5.49 5.12 7.24
N GLY A 504 -4.99 3.90 7.54
CA GLY A 504 -5.19 3.31 8.87
C GLY A 504 -4.56 4.11 10.00
N ARG A 505 -3.44 4.79 9.72
CA ARG A 505 -2.77 5.70 10.65
C ARG A 505 -3.56 6.96 10.89
N ALA A 506 -4.15 7.53 9.83
CA ALA A 506 -5.10 8.63 9.96
C ALA A 506 -6.29 8.20 10.81
N PHE A 507 -6.91 7.05 10.53
CA PHE A 507 -8.06 6.50 11.26
C PHE A 507 -7.76 6.22 12.74
N TYR A 508 -6.62 5.62 13.07
CA TYR A 508 -6.32 5.29 14.45
C TYR A 508 -6.17 6.56 15.30
N GLN A 509 -5.49 7.58 14.77
CA GLN A 509 -5.37 8.88 15.43
C GLN A 509 -6.74 9.51 15.72
N THR A 510 -7.73 9.32 14.85
CA THR A 510 -9.07 9.87 15.05
C THR A 510 -9.95 9.10 16.04
N ARG A 511 -9.85 7.77 16.10
CA ARG A 511 -10.71 6.92 16.96
C ARG A 511 -10.25 6.88 18.41
N ALA A 512 -8.93 6.92 18.65
CA ALA A 512 -8.37 6.79 19.99
C ALA A 512 -8.19 8.15 20.71
N ALA A 513 -8.26 9.27 19.99
CA ALA A 513 -8.42 10.60 20.58
C ALA A 513 -9.86 10.81 21.07
N LYS A 514 -10.35 9.98 22.00
CA LYS A 514 -11.58 10.29 22.77
C LYS A 514 -11.22 11.23 23.93
N PRO A 515 -12.14 12.13 24.33
CA PRO A 515 -11.83 13.20 25.28
C PRO A 515 -11.40 12.69 26.66
#